data_AF-A0A969WSE9-F1
#
_entry.id   AF-A0A969WSE9-F1
#
_cell.length_a   1.000
_cell.length_b   1.000
_cell.length_c   1.000
_cell.angle_alpha   90.00
_cell.angle_beta   90.00
_cell.angle_gamma   90.00
#
_symmetry.space_group_name_H-M   'P 1'
#
loop_
_entity.id
_entity.type
_entity.pdbx_description
1 polymer ?
#
loop_
_entity_poly.entity_id
_entity_poly.type
_entity_poly.pdbx_seq_one_letter_code
_entity_poly.pdbx_strand_id
1 'polypeptide(L)'
;MKKINTIYFDMDGTIADLYGEKNWLQDILAEKTDAYENAKPLTNMEKLQAILLELQKENKKIGVITWLGKNANRSYKNETRKAKHNWLKKHLPNIQFDEIHMVQYGTPKHLIAKDRNGLIFDDDKAVRDRWQGIAIDPTKKDILETLNTV
;
A
#
# COMPACT_ATOMS: atom_id res chain seq x y z
N MET A 1 -8.67 -3.83 -23.03
CA MET A 1 -7.82 -3.18 -22.01
C MET A 1 -6.45 -3.83 -22.05
N LYS A 2 -5.36 -3.11 -21.76
CA LYS A 2 -4.04 -3.75 -21.60
C LYS A 2 -4.15 -4.80 -20.49
N LYS A 3 -3.57 -5.98 -20.69
CA LYS A 3 -3.55 -7.04 -19.67
C LYS A 3 -2.77 -6.55 -18.44
N ILE A 4 -3.42 -6.52 -17.29
CA ILE A 4 -2.81 -6.15 -16.01
C ILE A 4 -2.17 -7.41 -15.43
N ASN A 5 -0.85 -7.41 -15.28
CA ASN A 5 -0.11 -8.55 -14.73
C ASN A 5 0.23 -8.37 -13.24
N THR A 6 0.36 -7.13 -12.77
CA THR A 6 0.76 -6.82 -11.40
C THR A 6 -0.14 -5.73 -10.82
N ILE A 7 -0.49 -5.90 -9.55
CA ILE A 7 -1.33 -4.99 -8.78
C ILE A 7 -0.53 -4.54 -7.57
N TYR A 8 -0.40 -3.22 -7.42
CA TYR A 8 0.34 -2.56 -6.37
C TYR A 8 -0.57 -1.77 -5.46
N PHE A 9 -0.22 -1.75 -4.18
CA PHE A 9 -0.87 -0.94 -3.17
C PHE A 9 0.15 -0.04 -2.49
N ASP A 10 -0.14 1.26 -2.39
CA ASP A 10 0.33 2.01 -1.24
C ASP A 10 -0.39 1.55 0.04
N MET A 11 0.14 1.94 1.21
CA MET A 11 -0.50 1.70 2.49
C MET A 11 -1.23 2.91 3.05
N ASP A 12 -0.51 3.98 3.36
CA ASP A 12 -0.97 5.06 4.25
C ASP A 12 -1.91 6.00 3.50
N GLY A 13 -3.19 6.05 3.87
CA GLY A 13 -4.21 6.78 3.10
C GLY A 13 -4.79 5.98 1.94
N THR A 14 -4.30 4.76 1.70
CA THR A 14 -4.74 3.88 0.60
C THR A 14 -5.49 2.62 1.09
N ILE A 15 -4.82 1.72 1.81
CA ILE A 15 -5.48 0.55 2.47
C ILE A 15 -5.51 0.67 3.99
N ALA A 16 -4.64 1.51 4.57
CA ALA A 16 -4.56 1.78 5.99
C ALA A 16 -4.86 3.27 6.26
N ASP A 17 -5.78 3.53 7.18
CA ASP A 17 -6.26 4.87 7.55
C ASP A 17 -5.30 5.56 8.52
N LEU A 18 -4.03 5.71 8.11
CA LEU A 18 -3.04 6.42 8.93
C LEU A 18 -3.51 7.82 9.30
N TYR A 19 -4.13 8.53 8.35
CA TYR A 19 -4.55 9.92 8.54
C TYR A 19 -5.80 10.06 9.41
N GLY A 20 -6.58 9.00 9.58
CA GLY A 20 -7.69 8.91 10.54
C GLY A 20 -7.27 8.58 11.97
N GLU A 21 -6.04 8.12 12.20
CA GLU A 21 -5.55 7.85 13.55
C GLU A 21 -5.35 9.13 14.36
N LYS A 22 -5.77 9.08 15.64
CA LYS A 22 -5.61 10.22 16.53
C LYS A 22 -4.13 10.48 16.76
N ASN A 23 -3.72 11.73 16.58
CA ASN A 23 -2.33 12.19 16.77
C ASN A 23 -1.29 11.55 15.81
N TRP A 24 -1.73 11.01 14.66
CA TRP A 24 -0.83 10.32 13.73
C TRP A 24 0.45 11.12 13.40
N LEU A 25 0.31 12.44 13.18
CA LEU A 25 1.43 13.29 12.83
C LEU A 25 2.39 13.47 14.03
N GLN A 26 1.85 13.68 15.22
CA GLN A 26 2.62 13.82 16.44
C GLN A 26 3.39 12.52 16.75
N ASP A 27 2.77 11.36 16.54
CA ASP A 27 3.43 10.07 16.73
C ASP A 27 4.59 9.90 15.74
N ILE A 28 4.39 10.26 14.46
CA ILE A 28 5.48 10.20 13.48
C ILE A 28 6.62 11.16 13.84
N LEU A 29 6.32 12.38 14.26
CA LEU A 29 7.32 13.37 14.67
C LEU A 29 8.04 12.95 15.96
N ALA A 30 7.38 12.20 16.83
CA ALA A 30 7.93 11.64 18.05
C ALA A 30 8.58 10.25 17.85
N GLU A 31 8.71 9.79 16.60
CA GLU A 31 9.25 8.47 16.24
C GLU A 31 8.56 7.27 16.92
N LYS A 32 7.24 7.39 17.10
CA LYS A 32 6.36 6.32 17.58
C LYS A 32 5.70 5.58 16.42
N THR A 33 5.48 4.28 16.57
CA THR A 33 4.86 3.45 15.52
C THR A 33 3.36 3.24 15.70
N ASP A 34 2.79 3.68 16.82
CA ASP A 34 1.40 3.49 17.22
C ASP A 34 0.42 3.81 16.08
N ALA A 35 0.62 4.92 15.39
CA ALA A 35 -0.23 5.34 14.27
C ALA A 35 -0.24 4.32 13.11
N TYR A 36 0.89 3.67 12.80
CA TYR A 36 0.93 2.64 11.75
C TYR A 36 0.35 1.30 12.23
N GLU A 37 0.49 0.97 13.51
CA GLU A 37 0.03 -0.29 14.08
C GLU A 37 -1.49 -0.30 14.28
N ASN A 38 -2.05 0.85 14.65
CA ASN A 38 -3.45 1.00 15.00
C ASN A 38 -4.34 1.42 13.82
N ALA A 39 -3.74 1.95 12.74
CA ALA A 39 -4.45 2.39 11.54
C ALA A 39 -5.55 1.41 11.13
N LYS A 40 -6.79 1.88 11.12
CA LYS A 40 -7.92 1.07 10.67
C LYS A 40 -7.83 0.80 9.16
N PRO A 41 -8.35 -0.33 8.67
CA PRO A 41 -8.46 -0.52 7.23
C PRO A 41 -9.40 0.49 6.57
N LEU A 42 -9.02 1.00 5.40
CA LEU A 42 -9.86 1.87 4.55
C LEU A 42 -10.80 1.09 3.62
N THR A 43 -10.65 -0.22 3.57
CA THR A 43 -11.52 -1.11 2.79
C THR A 43 -11.80 -2.40 3.57
N ASN A 44 -12.77 -3.19 3.11
CA ASN A 44 -13.07 -4.48 3.72
C ASN A 44 -11.94 -5.47 3.40
N MET A 45 -11.06 -5.72 4.36
CA MET A 45 -9.86 -6.54 4.16
C MET A 45 -10.14 -8.02 3.92
N GLU A 46 -11.24 -8.56 4.45
CA GLU A 46 -11.65 -9.95 4.18
C GLU A 46 -12.05 -10.12 2.71
N LYS A 47 -12.85 -9.18 2.18
CA LYS A 47 -13.22 -9.15 0.77
C LYS A 47 -12.00 -8.88 -0.12
N LEU A 48 -11.14 -7.94 0.27
CA LEU A 48 -9.89 -7.67 -0.45
C LEU A 48 -9.04 -8.93 -0.53
N GLN A 49 -8.81 -9.63 0.59
CA GLN A 49 -8.05 -10.88 0.61
C GLN A 49 -8.67 -11.93 -0.31
N ALA A 50 -9.99 -12.12 -0.27
CA ALA A 50 -10.67 -13.08 -1.13
C ALA A 50 -10.45 -12.77 -2.62
N ILE A 51 -10.61 -11.51 -3.03
CA ILE A 51 -10.38 -11.07 -4.42
C ILE A 51 -8.91 -11.27 -4.81
N LEU A 52 -7.97 -10.85 -3.96
CA LEU A 52 -6.54 -11.00 -4.25
C LEU A 52 -6.14 -12.47 -4.41
N LEU A 53 -6.68 -13.39 -3.60
CA LEU A 53 -6.43 -14.82 -3.75
C LEU A 53 -6.92 -15.37 -5.10
N GLU A 54 -8.11 -14.96 -5.58
CA GLU A 54 -8.57 -15.34 -6.92
C GLU A 54 -7.66 -14.77 -8.01
N LEU A 55 -7.23 -13.52 -7.90
CA LEU A 55 -6.30 -12.89 -8.83
C LEU A 55 -4.93 -13.61 -8.85
N GLN A 56 -4.46 -14.12 -7.71
CA GLN A 56 -3.25 -14.95 -7.66
C GLN A 56 -3.42 -16.30 -8.36
N LYS A 57 -4.60 -16.93 -8.30
CA LYS A 57 -4.90 -18.15 -9.08
C LYS A 57 -4.89 -17.88 -10.58
N GLU A 58 -5.20 -16.66 -10.99
CA GLU A 58 -5.07 -16.18 -12.37
C GLU A 58 -3.63 -15.77 -12.75
N ASN A 59 -2.65 -16.03 -11.89
CA ASN A 59 -1.23 -15.65 -12.05
C ASN A 59 -0.97 -14.13 -12.06
N LYS A 60 -1.84 -13.32 -11.45
CA LYS A 60 -1.53 -11.90 -11.21
C LYS A 60 -0.64 -11.77 -9.99
N LYS A 61 0.33 -10.87 -10.09
CA LYS A 61 1.28 -10.58 -9.01
C LYS A 61 0.75 -9.49 -8.10
N ILE A 62 0.96 -9.63 -6.80
CA ILE A 62 0.49 -8.68 -5.79
C ILE A 62 1.70 -8.04 -5.09
N GLY A 63 1.77 -6.71 -5.09
CA GLY A 63 2.87 -5.96 -4.48
C GLY A 63 2.41 -4.82 -3.57
N VAL A 64 3.29 -4.43 -2.65
CA VAL A 64 3.11 -3.23 -1.82
C VAL A 64 4.30 -2.30 -2.04
N ILE A 65 4.04 -1.01 -2.28
CA ILE A 65 5.07 0.03 -2.35
C ILE A 65 4.62 1.21 -1.51
N THR A 66 5.24 1.39 -0.35
CA THR A 66 4.86 2.41 0.62
C THR A 66 6.08 3.21 1.09
N TRP A 67 5.83 4.46 1.45
CA TRP A 67 6.83 5.30 2.09
C TRP A 67 6.93 4.99 3.59
N LEU A 68 8.11 5.21 4.14
CA LEU A 68 8.37 5.31 5.57
C LEU A 68 8.18 6.75 6.04
N GLY A 69 8.14 6.95 7.36
CA GLY A 69 8.02 8.28 7.95
C GLY A 69 8.99 9.31 7.37
N LYS A 70 8.46 10.51 7.07
CA LYS A 70 9.25 11.64 6.58
C LYS A 70 10.29 12.06 7.63
N ASN A 71 11.53 12.29 7.20
CA ASN A 71 12.66 12.66 8.07
C ASN A 71 12.98 11.66 9.20
N ALA A 72 12.47 10.43 9.13
CA ALA A 72 12.74 9.39 10.12
C ALA A 72 14.21 8.98 10.15
N ASN A 73 14.76 8.78 11.35
CA ASN A 73 16.08 8.19 11.50
C ASN A 73 16.09 6.69 11.13
N ARG A 74 17.28 6.07 11.09
CA ARG A 74 17.42 4.67 10.68
C ARG A 74 16.68 3.70 11.61
N SER A 75 16.73 3.95 12.92
CA SER A 75 16.08 3.09 13.92
C SER A 75 14.57 3.12 13.74
N TYR A 76 13.99 4.32 13.68
CA TYR A 76 12.56 4.51 13.51
C TYR A 76 12.05 3.97 12.16
N LYS A 77 12.84 4.10 11.09
CA LYS A 77 12.55 3.45 9.80
C LYS A 77 12.45 1.92 9.93
N ASN A 78 13.25 1.28 10.78
CA ASN A 78 13.17 -0.17 10.99
C ASN A 78 11.92 -0.56 11.77
N GLU A 79 11.56 0.20 12.81
CA GLU A 79 10.33 -0.05 13.57
C GLU A 79 9.09 0.19 12.70
N THR A 80 9.09 1.25 11.89
CA THR A 80 8.01 1.51 10.91
C THR A 80 7.85 0.35 9.92
N ARG A 81 8.96 -0.25 9.46
CA ARG A 81 8.88 -1.45 8.60
C ARG A 81 8.23 -2.63 9.31
N LYS A 82 8.61 -2.88 10.57
CA LYS A 82 8.00 -3.96 11.37
C LYS A 82 6.51 -3.71 11.57
N ALA A 83 6.12 -2.50 11.95
CA ALA A 83 4.73 -2.10 12.15
C ALA A 83 3.89 -2.34 10.89
N LYS A 84 4.33 -1.81 9.73
CA LYS A 84 3.65 -2.01 8.44
C LYS A 84 3.58 -3.48 8.02
N HIS A 85 4.66 -4.25 8.24
CA HIS A 85 4.64 -5.68 7.94
C HIS A 85 3.66 -6.45 8.84
N ASN A 86 3.63 -6.13 10.14
CA ASN A 86 2.69 -6.74 11.07
C ASN A 86 1.24 -6.38 10.72
N TRP A 87 1.00 -5.14 10.29
CA TRP A 87 -0.29 -4.70 9.78
C TRP A 87 -0.74 -5.54 8.57
N LEU A 88 0.13 -5.71 7.57
CA LEU A 88 -0.16 -6.56 6.41
C LEU A 88 -0.42 -8.01 6.81
N LYS A 89 0.37 -8.59 7.71
CA LYS A 89 0.16 -9.96 8.21
C LYS A 89 -1.15 -10.13 8.97
N LYS A 90 -1.56 -9.10 9.73
CA LYS A 90 -2.81 -9.10 10.49
C LYS A 90 -4.03 -9.05 9.57
N HIS A 91 -3.97 -8.21 8.52
CA HIS A 91 -5.12 -7.91 7.69
C HIS A 91 -5.19 -8.70 6.37
N LEU A 92 -4.06 -9.20 5.88
CA LEU A 92 -3.95 -10.03 4.68
C LEU A 92 -3.07 -11.28 4.95
N PRO A 93 -3.38 -12.09 6.01
CA PRO A 93 -2.54 -13.21 6.45
C PRO A 93 -2.29 -14.27 5.37
N ASN A 94 -3.22 -14.43 4.42
CA ASN A 94 -3.15 -15.49 3.41
C ASN A 94 -2.59 -15.02 2.07
N ILE A 95 -2.25 -13.73 1.93
CA ILE A 95 -1.69 -13.19 0.69
C ILE A 95 -0.18 -13.42 0.65
N GLN A 96 0.28 -14.07 -0.41
CA GLN A 96 1.69 -14.13 -0.73
C GLN A 96 2.06 -12.92 -1.60
N PHE A 97 2.72 -11.92 -1.03
CA PHE A 97 3.18 -10.77 -1.82
C PHE A 97 4.43 -11.15 -2.65
N ASP A 98 4.40 -10.79 -3.94
CA ASP A 98 5.54 -10.96 -4.87
C ASP A 98 6.65 -9.94 -4.62
N GLU A 99 6.28 -8.77 -4.09
CA GLU A 99 7.22 -7.78 -3.59
C GLU A 99 6.61 -6.82 -2.58
N ILE A 100 7.42 -6.44 -1.58
CA ILE A 100 7.07 -5.42 -0.59
C ILE A 100 8.23 -4.45 -0.50
N HIS A 101 7.99 -3.19 -0.87
CA HIS A 101 8.97 -2.12 -0.86
C HIS A 101 8.56 -1.05 0.14
N MET A 102 9.29 -0.97 1.25
CA MET A 102 9.12 0.07 2.28
C MET A 102 10.30 1.03 2.23
N VAL A 103 10.13 2.09 1.45
CA VAL A 103 11.22 2.97 1.01
C VAL A 103 11.15 4.34 1.67
N GLN A 104 12.24 5.11 1.60
CA GLN A 104 12.27 6.47 2.15
C GLN A 104 11.15 7.34 1.55
N TYR A 105 10.59 8.21 2.39
CA TYR A 105 9.61 9.21 1.96
C TYR A 105 10.11 10.00 0.74
N GLY A 106 9.26 10.16 -0.27
CA GLY A 106 9.56 10.86 -1.52
C GLY A 106 10.30 10.02 -2.56
N THR A 107 10.70 8.78 -2.26
CA THR A 107 11.26 7.87 -3.27
C THR A 107 10.24 7.64 -4.40
N PRO A 108 10.57 7.89 -5.68
CA PRO A 108 9.62 7.70 -6.78
C PRO A 108 9.25 6.21 -6.94
N LYS A 109 8.01 5.85 -6.61
CA LYS A 109 7.57 4.44 -6.55
C LYS A 109 7.68 3.71 -7.88
N HIS A 110 7.41 4.39 -8.99
CA HIS A 110 7.58 3.83 -10.34
C HIS A 110 9.02 3.42 -10.65
N LEU A 111 10.04 3.91 -9.93
CA LEU A 111 11.43 3.45 -10.13
C LEU A 111 11.74 2.15 -9.38
N ILE A 112 10.95 1.85 -8.35
CA ILE A 112 11.16 0.73 -7.43
C ILE A 112 10.35 -0.50 -7.85
N ALA A 113 9.16 -0.29 -8.41
CA ALA A 113 8.30 -1.37 -8.90
C ALA A 113 9.01 -2.24 -9.96
N LYS A 114 8.88 -3.57 -9.83
CA LYS A 114 9.36 -4.50 -10.88
C LYS A 114 8.52 -4.41 -12.16
N ASP A 115 7.22 -4.16 -12.04
CA ASP A 115 6.29 -3.96 -13.16
C ASP A 115 5.67 -2.56 -13.12
N ARG A 116 6.35 -1.61 -13.76
CA ARG A 116 5.94 -0.20 -13.79
C ARG A 116 4.66 0.04 -14.63
N ASN A 117 4.26 -0.94 -15.44
CA ASN A 117 3.07 -0.91 -16.27
C ASN A 117 1.84 -1.53 -15.59
N GLY A 118 1.99 -2.04 -14.36
CA GLY A 118 0.91 -2.61 -13.58
C GLY A 118 -0.14 -1.59 -13.12
N LEU A 119 -1.13 -2.09 -12.39
CA LEU A 119 -2.11 -1.28 -11.68
C LEU A 119 -1.53 -0.84 -10.33
N ILE A 120 -1.65 0.43 -9.95
CA ILE A 120 -1.37 0.91 -8.59
C ILE A 120 -2.58 1.63 -8.00
N PHE A 121 -2.86 1.35 -6.73
CA PHE A 121 -3.71 2.19 -5.89
C PHE A 121 -2.80 3.05 -5.01
N ASP A 122 -2.97 4.37 -5.09
CA ASP A 122 -2.16 5.34 -4.34
C ASP A 122 -2.97 6.63 -4.16
N ASP A 123 -3.06 7.14 -2.95
CA ASP A 123 -3.77 8.40 -2.64
C ASP A 123 -2.95 9.63 -3.07
N ASP A 124 -1.62 9.53 -3.14
CA ASP A 124 -0.74 10.62 -3.55
C ASP A 124 -0.81 10.86 -5.07
N LYS A 125 -1.36 12.03 -5.45
CA LYS A 125 -1.50 12.44 -6.86
C LYS A 125 -0.16 12.46 -7.60
N ALA A 126 0.93 12.90 -6.96
CA ALA A 126 2.24 12.98 -7.61
C ALA A 126 2.83 11.59 -7.88
N VAL A 127 2.51 10.58 -7.06
CA VAL A 127 2.82 9.19 -7.39
C VAL A 127 2.02 8.75 -8.61
N ARG A 128 0.70 8.97 -8.60
CA ARG A 128 -0.19 8.56 -9.70
C ARG A 128 0.22 9.19 -11.04
N ASP A 129 0.50 10.50 -11.05
CA ASP A 129 0.90 11.24 -12.24
C ASP A 129 2.21 10.71 -12.86
N ARG A 130 3.09 10.10 -12.05
CA ARG A 130 4.38 9.55 -12.49
C ARG A 130 4.34 8.05 -12.78
N TRP A 131 3.23 7.38 -12.49
CA TRP A 131 3.08 5.95 -12.74
C TRP A 131 2.91 5.69 -14.24
N GLN A 132 3.56 4.64 -14.77
CA GLN A 132 3.56 4.37 -16.21
C GLN A 132 2.37 3.51 -16.65
N GLY A 133 1.86 2.68 -15.73
CA GLY A 133 0.70 1.83 -15.93
C GLY A 133 -0.62 2.53 -15.58
N ILE A 134 -1.53 1.79 -14.96
CA ILE A 134 -2.82 2.33 -14.52
C ILE A 134 -2.67 2.77 -13.07
N ALA A 135 -2.96 4.02 -12.76
CA ALA A 135 -2.98 4.54 -11.39
C ALA A 135 -4.39 4.96 -10.99
N ILE A 136 -4.86 4.47 -9.85
CA ILE A 136 -6.22 4.71 -9.34
C ILE A 136 -6.14 5.47 -8.03
N ASP A 137 -7.02 6.47 -7.90
CA ASP A 137 -7.24 7.20 -6.67
C ASP A 137 -8.24 6.44 -5.78
N PRO A 138 -7.80 5.79 -4.69
CA PRO A 138 -8.69 5.03 -3.81
C PRO A 138 -9.67 5.94 -3.06
N THR A 139 -9.42 7.25 -2.97
CA THR A 139 -10.34 8.22 -2.34
C THR A 139 -11.51 8.61 -3.25
N LYS A 140 -11.45 8.22 -4.54
CA LYS A 140 -12.46 8.53 -5.56
C LYS A 140 -13.08 7.30 -6.19
N LYS A 141 -12.40 6.17 -6.15
CA LYS A 141 -12.87 4.91 -6.73
C LYS A 141 -12.63 3.77 -5.74
N ASP A 142 -13.66 2.96 -5.52
CA ASP A 142 -13.57 1.82 -4.62
C ASP A 142 -12.56 0.77 -5.15
N ILE A 143 -11.72 0.29 -4.23
CA ILE A 143 -10.67 -0.69 -4.54
C ILE A 143 -11.28 -2.02 -4.97
N LEU A 144 -12.31 -2.51 -4.25
CA LEU A 144 -12.91 -3.82 -4.49
C LEU A 144 -13.66 -3.84 -5.83
N GLU A 145 -14.44 -2.79 -6.11
CA GLU A 145 -15.12 -2.62 -7.41
C GLU A 145 -14.11 -2.57 -8.56
N THR A 146 -13.00 -1.85 -8.38
CA THR A 146 -11.95 -1.80 -9.40
C THR A 146 -11.36 -3.18 -9.66
N LEU A 147 -11.00 -3.92 -8.61
CA LEU A 147 -10.38 -5.24 -8.73
C LEU A 147 -11.31 -6.28 -9.38
N ASN A 148 -12.63 -6.19 -9.20
CA ASN A 148 -13.59 -7.07 -9.87
C ASN A 148 -13.67 -6.88 -11.39
N THR A 149 -13.02 -5.84 -11.93
CA THR A 149 -12.95 -5.57 -13.38
C THR A 149 -11.58 -5.91 -13.99
N VAL A 150 -10.61 -6.31 -13.17
CA VAL A 150 -9.22 -6.62 -13.55
C VAL A 150 -9.12 -8.08 -13.95
#